data_AF-M8D0C5-F1
#
_entry.id   AF-M8D0C5-F1
#
_cell.length_a   1.000
_cell.length_b   1.000
_cell.length_c   1.000
_cell.angle_alpha   90.00
_cell.angle_beta   90.00
_cell.angle_gamma   90.00
#
_symmetry.space_group_name_H-M   'P 1'
#
loop_
_entity.id
_entity.type
_entity.pdbx_description
1 polymer ?
#
loop_
_entity_poly.entity_id
_entity_poly.type
_entity_poly.pdbx_seq_one_letter_code
_entity_poly.pdbx_strand_id
1 'polypeptide(L)'
;MNRNPLIPFALIMVMGIGLIFFLSVKGLGDMKEVAKEKEGGAKTEETAAAGPEDIYKKSCVACHGANYEGGVGPALTGVGDRLSVDQIKEVLVNGRGSMPAGLVPADQAEEMAKWLAELK
;
A
#
# COMPACT_ATOMS: atom_id res chain seq x y z
N MET A 1 53.38 26.48 -14.32
CA MET A 1 52.37 25.49 -14.78
C MET A 1 52.19 24.45 -13.68
N ASN A 2 51.37 24.75 -12.66
CA ASN A 2 51.15 23.86 -11.51
C ASN A 2 49.73 23.28 -11.61
N ARG A 3 49.55 22.21 -12.38
CA ARG A 3 48.29 21.47 -12.39
C ARG A 3 48.37 20.43 -11.29
N ASN A 4 47.75 20.72 -10.15
CA ASN A 4 47.72 19.81 -9.01
C ASN A 4 46.92 18.56 -9.41
N PRO A 5 47.50 17.35 -9.36
CA PRO A 5 46.86 16.14 -9.87
C PRO A 5 45.56 15.77 -9.15
N LEU A 6 45.30 16.40 -7.99
CA LEU A 6 44.07 16.25 -7.21
C LEU A 6 42.89 17.09 -7.71
N ILE A 7 43.13 18.15 -8.49
CA ILE A 7 42.06 19.02 -9.05
C ILE A 7 41.07 18.25 -9.93
N PRO A 8 41.47 17.37 -10.87
CA PRO A 8 40.51 16.60 -11.66
C PRO A 8 39.67 15.63 -10.81
N PHE A 9 40.26 15.04 -9.76
CA PHE A 9 39.53 14.14 -8.85
C PHE A 9 38.51 14.89 -7.98
N ALA A 10 38.86 16.08 -7.49
CA ALA A 10 37.94 16.92 -6.72
C ALA A 10 36.75 17.40 -7.59
N LEU A 11 36.99 17.71 -8.87
CA LEU A 11 35.93 18.12 -9.80
C LEU A 11 34.94 16.97 -10.10
N ILE A 12 35.43 15.74 -10.28
CA ILE A 12 34.58 14.56 -10.49
C ILE A 12 33.75 14.26 -9.23
N MET A 13 34.34 14.41 -8.05
CA MET A 13 33.64 14.18 -6.78
C MET A 13 32.49 15.18 -6.57
N VAL A 14 32.73 16.47 -6.81
CA VAL A 14 31.70 17.51 -6.68
C VAL A 14 30.60 17.34 -7.72
N MET A 15 30.96 16.97 -8.96
CA MET A 15 29.99 16.73 -10.03
C MET A 15 29.13 15.48 -9.75
N GLY A 16 29.74 14.42 -9.20
CA GLY A 16 29.03 13.20 -8.82
C GLY A 16 28.06 13.41 -7.64
N ILE A 17 28.50 14.12 -6.60
CA ILE A 17 27.63 14.46 -5.46
C ILE A 17 26.48 15.37 -5.92
N GLY A 18 26.75 16.35 -6.80
CA GLY A 18 25.73 17.21 -7.38
C GLY A 18 24.68 16.44 -8.18
N LEU A 19 25.09 15.43 -8.95
CA LEU A 19 24.20 14.60 -9.76
C LEU A 19 23.29 13.72 -8.88
N ILE A 20 23.83 13.16 -7.79
CA ILE A 20 23.05 12.37 -6.81
C ILE A 20 22.04 13.27 -6.08
N PHE A 21 22.44 14.47 -5.68
CA PHE A 21 21.54 15.42 -5.01
C PHE A 21 20.42 15.88 -5.95
N PHE A 22 20.76 16.15 -7.22
CA PHE A 22 19.79 16.55 -8.24
C PHE A 22 18.79 15.42 -8.57
N LEU A 23 19.26 14.17 -8.72
CA LEU A 23 18.39 13.02 -8.92
C LEU A 23 17.52 12.71 -7.69
N SER A 24 18.03 12.96 -6.48
CA SER A 24 17.25 12.79 -5.24
C SER A 24 16.13 13.82 -5.12
N VAL A 25 16.38 15.09 -5.47
CA VAL A 25 15.34 16.15 -5.47
C VAL A 25 14.32 15.93 -6.59
N LYS A 26 14.76 15.52 -7.79
CA LYS A 26 13.85 15.17 -8.90
C LYS A 26 13.04 13.89 -8.61
N GLY A 27 13.63 12.92 -7.91
CA GLY A 27 12.96 11.69 -7.47
C GLY A 27 11.82 11.91 -6.47
N LEU A 28 11.88 12.97 -5.65
CA LEU A 28 10.77 13.35 -4.77
C LEU A 28 9.64 14.11 -5.48
N GLY A 29 9.91 14.74 -6.63
CA GLY A 29 8.91 15.46 -7.43
C GLY A 29 8.19 14.60 -8.49
N ASP A 30 8.89 13.60 -9.04
CA ASP A 30 8.41 12.79 -10.17
C ASP A 30 7.88 11.40 -9.77
N MET A 31 7.35 11.23 -8.55
CA MET A 31 6.54 10.04 -8.23
C MET A 31 5.26 9.95 -9.10
N LYS A 32 4.86 11.06 -9.74
CA LYS A 32 3.65 11.16 -10.57
C LYS A 32 3.83 10.66 -12.01
N GLU A 33 5.06 10.52 -12.52
CA GLU A 33 5.29 10.10 -13.92
C GLU A 33 5.75 8.65 -14.06
N VAL A 34 6.41 8.05 -13.07
CA VAL A 34 6.81 6.62 -13.14
C VAL A 34 5.64 5.66 -12.85
N ALA A 35 4.58 6.14 -12.20
CA ALA A 35 3.34 5.40 -11.98
C ALA A 35 2.39 5.38 -13.20
N LYS A 36 2.68 6.13 -14.27
CA LYS A 36 1.73 6.31 -15.38
C LYS A 36 1.73 5.25 -16.48
N GLU A 37 2.64 4.28 -16.45
CA GLU A 37 2.67 3.21 -17.48
C GLU A 37 2.22 1.83 -16.99
N LYS A 38 1.81 1.68 -15.73
CA LYS A 38 1.21 0.44 -15.25
C LYS A 38 -0.15 0.71 -14.62
N GLU A 39 -1.12 0.59 -15.53
CA GLU A 39 -2.48 0.10 -15.29
C GLU A 39 -3.51 1.13 -14.82
N GLY A 40 -4.55 1.23 -15.65
CA GLY A 40 -5.74 2.01 -15.37
C GLY A 40 -6.50 1.41 -14.19
N GLY A 41 -6.80 2.28 -13.23
CA GLY A 41 -7.71 2.00 -12.14
C GLY A 41 -7.92 3.29 -11.39
N ALA A 42 -9.03 3.96 -11.66
CA ALA A 42 -9.48 5.06 -10.85
C ALA A 42 -9.56 4.61 -9.38
N LYS A 43 -8.99 5.37 -8.44
CA LYS A 43 -9.71 5.96 -7.31
C LYS A 43 -8.75 6.78 -6.45
N THR A 44 -9.14 8.03 -6.28
CA THR A 44 -9.08 8.82 -5.05
C THR A 44 -7.73 8.90 -4.34
N GLU A 45 -7.08 10.05 -4.52
CA GLU A 45 -6.25 10.68 -3.48
C GLU A 45 -7.02 10.67 -2.16
N GLU A 46 -6.55 9.94 -1.15
CA GLU A 46 -6.76 10.32 0.24
C GLU A 46 -5.59 9.81 1.09
N THR A 47 -4.95 10.75 1.76
CA THR A 47 -4.19 10.71 3.02
C THR A 47 -3.47 9.42 3.39
N ALA A 48 -2.17 9.53 3.68
CA ALA A 48 -1.26 8.48 4.17
C ALA A 48 -1.68 7.81 5.50
N ALA A 49 -2.83 7.16 5.53
CA ALA A 49 -3.17 6.04 6.40
C ALA A 49 -2.91 4.75 5.60
N ALA A 50 -2.47 3.68 6.27
CA ALA A 50 -2.28 2.40 5.59
C ALA A 50 -3.60 1.99 4.93
N GLY A 51 -3.58 1.76 3.61
CA GLY A 51 -4.79 1.45 2.87
C GLY A 51 -5.37 0.08 3.24
N PRO A 52 -6.62 -0.23 2.82
CA PRO A 52 -7.26 -1.51 3.08
C PRO A 52 -6.40 -2.71 2.69
N GLU A 53 -5.67 -2.60 1.57
CA GLU A 53 -4.76 -3.63 1.07
C GLU A 53 -3.55 -3.87 1.98
N ASP A 54 -3.01 -2.82 2.59
CA ASP A 54 -1.88 -2.94 3.52
C ASP A 54 -2.30 -3.60 4.82
N ILE A 55 -3.47 -3.24 5.33
CA ILE A 55 -4.06 -3.86 6.51
C ILE A 55 -4.38 -5.33 6.20
N TYR A 56 -4.93 -5.62 5.02
CA TYR A 56 -5.18 -6.99 4.58
C TYR A 56 -3.91 -7.84 4.58
N LYS A 57 -2.84 -7.33 3.98
CA LYS A 57 -1.53 -8.01 3.92
C LYS A 57 -0.93 -8.25 5.31
N LYS A 58 -1.14 -7.33 6.25
CA LYS A 58 -0.59 -7.43 7.61
C LYS A 58 -1.37 -8.38 8.52
N SER A 59 -2.69 -8.35 8.45
CA SER A 59 -3.55 -8.97 9.48
C SER A 59 -4.47 -10.08 8.97
N CYS A 60 -4.76 -10.12 7.66
CA CYS A 60 -5.84 -10.96 7.11
C CYS A 60 -5.32 -12.12 6.25
N VAL A 61 -4.22 -11.91 5.50
CA VAL A 61 -3.63 -12.90 4.58
C VAL A 61 -3.32 -14.23 5.26
N ALA A 62 -2.88 -14.20 6.52
CA ALA A 62 -2.52 -15.41 7.26
C ALA A 62 -3.68 -16.43 7.38
N CYS A 63 -4.93 -15.94 7.36
CA CYS A 63 -6.11 -16.79 7.48
C CYS A 63 -6.90 -16.88 6.17
N HIS A 64 -6.99 -15.79 5.41
CA HIS A 64 -7.86 -15.66 4.23
C HIS A 64 -7.11 -15.79 2.90
N GLY A 65 -5.79 -16.03 2.92
CA GLY A 65 -4.99 -16.24 1.73
C GLY A 65 -4.52 -14.94 1.07
N ALA A 66 -3.47 -15.03 0.25
CA ALA A 66 -2.90 -13.86 -0.42
C ALA A 66 -3.80 -13.30 -1.54
N ASN A 67 -4.65 -14.16 -2.11
CA ASN A 67 -5.58 -13.89 -3.20
C ASN A 67 -7.04 -14.03 -2.74
N TYR A 68 -7.32 -13.91 -1.44
CA TYR A 68 -8.68 -14.04 -0.88
C TYR A 68 -9.31 -15.42 -1.04
N GLU A 69 -8.51 -16.43 -1.41
CA GLU A 69 -8.94 -17.78 -1.71
C GLU A 69 -9.36 -18.58 -0.45
N GLY A 70 -9.06 -18.04 0.73
CA GLY A 70 -9.30 -18.69 2.00
C GLY A 70 -8.18 -19.66 2.39
N GLY A 71 -8.38 -20.33 3.51
CA GLY A 71 -7.43 -21.30 4.06
C GLY A 71 -7.89 -21.71 5.45
N VAL A 72 -7.44 -20.96 6.46
CA VAL A 72 -7.92 -21.09 7.84
C VAL A 72 -9.29 -20.44 7.98
N GLY A 73 -9.46 -19.27 7.37
CA GLY A 73 -10.73 -18.57 7.21
C GLY A 73 -11.37 -18.87 5.86
N PRO A 74 -12.67 -18.54 5.71
CA PRO A 74 -13.37 -18.71 4.44
C PRO A 74 -12.82 -17.78 3.34
N ALA A 75 -13.06 -18.14 2.08
CA ALA A 75 -12.74 -17.30 0.93
C ALA A 75 -13.53 -15.97 0.98
N LEU A 76 -12.82 -14.86 0.74
CA LEU A 76 -13.37 -13.50 0.72
C LEU A 76 -13.71 -12.99 -0.69
N THR A 77 -13.33 -13.73 -1.74
CA THR A 77 -13.83 -13.49 -3.11
C THR A 77 -15.35 -13.54 -3.15
N GLY A 78 -16.00 -12.50 -3.67
CA GLY A 78 -17.46 -12.40 -3.71
C GLY A 78 -18.11 -12.33 -2.32
N VAL A 79 -17.41 -11.80 -1.31
CA VAL A 79 -18.01 -11.61 0.02
C VAL A 79 -19.10 -10.53 0.00
N GLY A 80 -18.97 -9.52 -0.87
CA GLY A 80 -19.99 -8.47 -1.05
C GLY A 80 -21.32 -8.97 -1.61
N ASP A 81 -21.32 -10.11 -2.31
CA ASP A 81 -22.56 -10.75 -2.78
C ASP A 81 -23.30 -11.50 -1.66
N ARG A 82 -22.58 -11.82 -0.57
CA ARG A 82 -23.07 -12.65 0.54
C ARG A 82 -23.37 -11.84 1.79
N LEU A 83 -22.65 -10.74 2.00
CA LEU A 83 -22.74 -9.87 3.16
C LEU A 83 -22.78 -8.41 2.71
N SER A 84 -23.64 -7.61 3.36
CA SER A 84 -23.61 -6.17 3.16
C SER A 84 -22.37 -5.55 3.82
N VAL A 85 -22.01 -4.33 3.39
CA VAL A 85 -20.91 -3.54 3.99
C VAL A 85 -21.04 -3.46 5.51
N ASP A 86 -22.25 -3.20 6.03
CA ASP A 86 -22.49 -3.12 7.47
C ASP A 86 -22.25 -4.46 8.18
N GLN A 87 -22.65 -5.57 7.55
CA GLN A 87 -22.39 -6.90 8.12
C GLN A 87 -20.90 -7.25 8.10
N ILE A 88 -20.17 -6.83 7.06
CA ILE A 88 -18.72 -7.02 6.99
C ILE A 88 -18.04 -6.19 8.08
N LYS A 89 -18.44 -4.92 8.25
CA LYS A 89 -17.93 -4.04 9.32
C LYS A 89 -18.18 -4.64 10.71
N GLU A 90 -19.37 -5.17 10.94
CA GLU A 90 -19.71 -5.84 12.20
C GLU A 90 -18.78 -7.03 12.49
N VAL A 91 -18.50 -7.86 11.47
CA VAL A 91 -17.56 -8.99 11.60
C VAL A 91 -16.12 -8.52 11.82
N LEU A 92 -15.70 -7.42 11.19
CA LEU A 92 -14.36 -6.86 11.42
C LEU A 92 -14.17 -6.33 12.84
N VAL A 93 -15.20 -5.70 13.41
CA VAL A 93 -15.16 -5.11 14.75
C VAL A 93 -15.31 -6.18 15.83
N ASN A 94 -16.32 -7.04 15.71
CA ASN A 94 -16.69 -8.00 16.75
C ASN A 94 -16.08 -9.39 16.56
N GLY A 95 -15.47 -9.66 15.42
CA GLY A 95 -15.04 -10.99 15.04
C GLY A 95 -16.23 -11.91 14.71
N ARG A 96 -15.93 -13.14 14.28
CA ARG A 96 -16.95 -14.17 14.01
C ARG A 96 -16.37 -15.57 14.12
N GLY A 97 -16.92 -16.37 15.03
CA GLY A 97 -16.46 -17.74 15.27
C GLY A 97 -14.98 -17.74 15.69
N SER A 98 -14.11 -18.28 14.85
CA SER A 98 -12.66 -18.31 15.09
C SER A 98 -11.93 -17.04 14.66
N MET A 99 -12.60 -16.09 13.99
CA MET A 99 -12.00 -14.82 13.61
C MET A 99 -12.02 -13.85 14.81
N PRO A 100 -10.85 -13.38 15.30
CA PRO A 100 -10.78 -12.49 16.44
C PRO A 100 -11.26 -11.07 16.09
N ALA A 101 -11.75 -10.36 17.11
CA ALA A 101 -12.11 -8.95 17.04
C ALA A 101 -10.88 -8.03 17.01
N GLY A 102 -11.06 -6.78 16.58
CA GLY A 102 -10.05 -5.73 16.71
C GLY A 102 -8.84 -5.84 15.76
N LEU A 103 -8.97 -6.60 14.68
CA LEU A 103 -7.93 -6.71 13.64
C LEU A 103 -7.78 -5.45 12.78
N VAL A 104 -8.83 -4.62 12.74
CA VAL A 104 -8.88 -3.37 12.00
C VAL A 104 -9.26 -2.25 12.97
N PRO A 105 -8.56 -1.10 12.95
CA PRO A 105 -8.97 0.09 13.70
C PRO A 105 -10.42 0.49 13.39
N ALA A 106 -11.18 0.93 14.39
CA ALA A 106 -12.61 1.22 14.24
C ALA A 106 -12.90 2.32 13.21
N ASP A 107 -11.99 3.29 13.08
CA ASP A 107 -12.02 4.37 12.09
C ASP A 107 -11.76 3.87 10.66
N GLN A 108 -11.00 2.78 10.49
CA GLN A 108 -10.71 2.18 9.19
C GLN A 108 -11.64 1.00 8.84
N ALA A 109 -12.47 0.53 9.79
CA ALA A 109 -13.31 -0.65 9.59
C ALA A 109 -14.35 -0.46 8.47
N GLU A 110 -14.86 0.76 8.29
CA GLU A 110 -15.85 1.06 7.25
C GLU A 110 -15.24 1.06 5.84
N GLU A 111 -14.06 1.67 5.70
CA GLU A 111 -13.33 1.68 4.42
C GLU A 111 -12.91 0.25 4.04
N MET A 112 -12.40 -0.51 5.01
CA MET A 112 -12.08 -1.93 4.83
C MET A 112 -13.31 -2.74 4.41
N ALA A 113 -14.46 -2.53 5.05
CA ALA A 113 -15.68 -3.24 4.71
C ALA A 113 -16.16 -2.95 3.29
N LYS A 114 -16.09 -1.68 2.86
CA LYS A 114 -16.41 -1.27 1.48
C LYS A 114 -15.47 -1.93 0.48
N TRP A 115 -14.16 -1.91 0.76
CA TRP A 115 -13.16 -2.53 -0.09
C TRP A 115 -13.38 -4.05 -0.21
N LEU A 116 -13.63 -4.75 0.90
CA LEU A 116 -13.96 -6.18 0.89
C LEU A 116 -15.23 -6.47 0.10
N ALA A 117 -16.25 -5.62 0.19
CA ALA A 117 -17.48 -5.79 -0.57
C ALA A 117 -17.29 -5.62 -2.09
N GLU A 118 -16.25 -4.89 -2.52
CA GLU A 118 -15.91 -4.73 -3.94
C GLU A 118 -15.10 -5.94 -4.50
N LEU A 119 -14.62 -6.85 -3.64
CA LEU A 119 -13.92 -8.07 -4.06
C LEU A 119 -14.88 -9.07 -4.72
N LYS A 120 -14.61 -9.39 -5.99
CA LYS A 120 -15.35 -10.39 -6.79
C LYS A 120 -14.61 -11.72 -6.83
#